data_AF-A0A067QH09-F1
#
_entry.id   AF-A0A067QH09-F1
#
_cell.length_a   1.000
_cell.length_b   1.000
_cell.length_c   1.000
_cell.angle_alpha   90.00
_cell.angle_beta   90.00
_cell.angle_gamma   90.00
#
_symmetry.space_group_name_H-M   'P 1'
#
loop_
_entity.id
_entity.type
_entity.pdbx_description
1 polymer ?
#
loop_
_entity_poly.entity_id
_entity_poly.type
_entity_poly.pdbx_seq_one_letter_code
_entity_poly.pdbx_strand_id
1 'polypeptide(L)' 'MGNGFINYMCKKFFHPASRDNLKRAWMAESYRKKLEELRVQYEKEQDLYTNKYVLDALSTL' A
#
# COMPACT_ATOMS: atom_id res chain seq x y z
N MET A 1 -33.65 -3.75 15.65
CA MET A 1 -32.58 -3.36 16.59
C MET A 1 -31.67 -4.56 16.79
N GLY A 2 -30.57 -4.63 16.05
CA GLY A 2 -29.75 -5.85 15.93
C GLY A 2 -28.83 -6.11 17.12
N ASN A 3 -28.67 -7.41 17.43
CA ASN A 3 -27.69 -8.05 18.32
C ASN A 3 -26.86 -7.14 19.23
N GLY A 4 -27.38 -6.88 20.44
CA GLY A 4 -26.72 -6.08 21.47
C GLY A 4 -25.32 -6.57 21.85
N PHE A 5 -25.07 -7.88 21.77
CA PHE A 5 -23.75 -8.46 22.05
C PHE A 5 -22.70 -8.05 21.01
N ILE A 6 -23.03 -8.10 19.72
CA ILE A 6 -22.10 -7.68 18.65
C ILE A 6 -21.80 -6.19 18.78
N ASN A 7 -22.81 -5.37 19.04
CA ASN A 7 -22.63 -3.94 19.26
C ASN A 7 -21.79 -3.63 20.51
N TYR A 8 -21.94 -4.42 21.58
CA TYR A 8 -21.10 -4.31 22.78
C TYR A 8 -19.63 -4.68 22.47
N MET A 9 -19.41 -5.77 21.74
CA MET A 9 -18.07 -6.22 21.36
C MET A 9 -17.38 -5.22 20.43
N CYS A 10 -18.08 -4.62 19.46
CA CYS A 10 -17.51 -3.59 18.57
C CYS A 10 -17.10 -2.29 19.28
N LYS A 11 -17.52 -2.06 20.54
CA LYS A 11 -17.01 -0.95 21.37
C LYS A 11 -15.68 -1.29 22.06
N LYS A 12 -15.26 -2.55 22.07
CA LYS A 12 -13.99 -2.97 22.68
C LYS A 12 -12.82 -2.63 21.77
N PHE A 13 -11.76 -2.08 22.35
CA PHE A 13 -10.56 -1.66 21.63
C PHE A 13 -9.82 -2.80 20.92
N PHE A 14 -9.99 -4.05 21.38
CA PHE A 14 -9.37 -5.23 20.76
C PHE A 14 -10.25 -5.86 19.68
N HIS A 15 -11.52 -5.46 19.56
CA HIS A 15 -12.41 -6.10 18.59
C HIS A 15 -12.06 -5.63 17.17
N PRO A 16 -11.84 -6.53 16.21
CA PRO A 16 -11.35 -6.17 14.88
C PRO A 16 -12.34 -5.28 14.13
N ALA A 17 -13.64 -5.49 14.31
CA ALA A 17 -14.68 -4.66 13.69
C ALA A 17 -14.99 -3.37 14.48
N SER A 18 -14.22 -3.04 15.52
CA SER A 18 -14.34 -1.73 16.14
C SER A 18 -13.92 -0.64 15.16
N ARG A 19 -14.58 0.51 15.22
CA ARG A 19 -14.31 1.64 14.33
C ARG A 19 -12.84 2.03 14.32
N ASP A 20 -12.20 2.04 15.49
CA ASP A 20 -10.81 2.45 15.62
C ASP A 20 -9.84 1.42 15.02
N ASN A 21 -10.14 0.12 15.12
CA ASN A 21 -9.33 -0.92 14.49
C ASN A 21 -9.51 -0.95 12.98
N LEU A 22 -10.73 -0.76 12.48
CA LEU A 22 -10.97 -0.59 11.04
C LEU A 22 -10.20 0.61 10.48
N LYS A 23 -10.19 1.75 11.20
CA LYS A 23 -9.40 2.92 10.82
C LYS A 23 -7.90 2.61 10.79
N ARG A 24 -7.37 1.91 11.80
CA ARG A 24 -5.94 1.49 11.83
C ARG A 24 -5.59 0.57 10.67
N ALA A 25 -6.44 -0.43 10.39
CA ALA A 25 -6.26 -1.35 9.28
C ALA A 25 -6.23 -0.61 7.94
N TRP A 26 -7.16 0.31 7.72
CA TRP A 26 -7.22 1.13 6.52
C TRP A 26 -5.99 2.04 6.36
N MET A 27 -5.52 2.67 7.45
CA MET A 27 -4.31 3.49 7.41
C MET A 27 -3.07 2.66 7.05
N ALA A 28 -2.94 1.46 7.61
CA ALA A 28 -1.84 0.54 7.30
C ALA A 28 -1.89 0.07 5.84
N GLU A 29 -3.08 -0.28 5.33
CA GLU A 29 -3.26 -0.67 3.94
C GLU A 29 -2.96 0.49 2.97
N SER A 30 -3.43 1.70 3.30
CA SER A 30 -3.17 2.90 2.50
C SER A 30 -1.67 3.23 2.45
N TYR A 31 -0.97 3.08 3.56
CA TYR A 31 0.49 3.27 3.61
C TYR A 31 1.21 2.23 2.76
N ARG A 32 0.82 0.95 2.87
CA ARG A 32 1.36 -0.13 2.03
C ARG A 32 1.15 0.15 0.54
N LYS A 33 -0.05 0.59 0.16
CA LYS A 33 -0.36 0.96 -1.23
C LYS A 33 0.54 2.09 -1.74
N LYS A 34 0.77 3.12 -0.93
CA LYS A 34 1.67 4.22 -1.26
C LYS A 34 3.12 3.76 -1.48
N LEU A 35 3.60 2.81 -0.65
CA LEU A 35 4.93 2.23 -0.83
C LEU A 35 5.02 1.42 -2.12
N GLU A 36 3.99 0.65 -2.46
CA GLU A 36 3.94 -0.11 -3.71
C GLU A 36 3.92 0.81 -4.93
N GLU A 37 3.15 1.90 -4.89
CA GLU A 37 3.14 2.92 -5.95
C GLU A 37 4.52 3.56 -6.15
N LEU A 38 5.22 3.87 -5.05
CA LEU A 38 6.59 4.41 -5.10
C LEU A 38 7.58 3.40 -5.68
N ARG A 39 7.45 2.12 -5.31
CA ARG A 39 8.28 1.04 -5.86
C ARG A 39 8.09 0.90 -7.37
N VAL A 40 6.84 0.91 -7.84
CA VAL A 40 6.52 0.83 -9.27
C VAL A 40 7.09 2.03 -10.04
N GLN A 41 7.06 3.23 -9.47
CA GLN A 41 7.69 4.41 -10.07
C GLN A 41 9.21 4.22 -10.18
N TYR A 42 9.85 3.75 -9.11
CA TYR A 42 11.29 3.49 -9.09
C TYR A 42 11.71 2.44 -10.13
N GLU A 43 10.99 1.31 -10.22
CA GLU A 43 11.28 0.27 -11.21
C GLU A 43 11.17 0.82 -12.65
N LYS A 44 10.15 1.63 -12.94
CA LYS A 44 10.03 2.30 -14.25
C LYS A 44 11.20 3.23 -14.56
N GLU A 45 11.66 4.01 -13.58
CA GLU A 45 12.82 4.88 -13.77
C GLU A 45 14.10 4.08 -14.04
N GLN A 46 14.31 2.98 -13.29
CA GLN A 46 15.44 2.08 -13.53
C GLN A 46 15.42 1.51 -14.95
N ASP A 47 14.26 1.02 -15.42
CA ASP A 47 14.12 0.49 -16.78
C ASP A 47 14.46 1.55 -17.85
N LEU A 48 14.03 2.80 -17.65
CA LEU A 48 14.37 3.90 -18.56
C LEU A 48 15.87 4.19 -18.59
N TYR A 49 16.53 4.21 -17.43
CA TYR A 49 17.98 4.38 -17.35
C TYR A 49 18.73 3.23 -18.02
N THR A 50 18.30 1.99 -17.79
CA THR A 50 18.89 0.80 -18.44
C THR A 50 18.71 0.87 -19.96
N ASN A 51 17.51 1.21 -20.45
CA ASN A 51 17.26 1.34 -21.88
C ASN A 51 18.13 2.43 -22.51
N LYS A 52 18.27 3.58 -21.85
CA LYS A 52 19.16 4.65 -22.31
C LYS A 52 20.61 4.17 -22.38
N TYR A 53 21.10 3.51 -21.33
CA TYR A 53 22.46 2.98 -21.30
C TYR A 53 22.72 1.99 -22.44
N VAL A 54 21.77 1.11 -22.73
CA VAL A 54 21.87 0.16 -23.85
C VAL A 54 21.91 0.89 -25.19
N LEU A 55 21.06 1.89 -25.40
CA LEU A 55 21.06 2.69 -26.64
C LEU A 55 22.38 3.45 -26.83
N ASP A 56 22.89 4.09 -25.77
CA ASP A 56 24.17 4.80 -25.80
C ASP A 56 25.33 3.82 -26.13
N ALA A 57 25.35 2.64 -25.51
CA ALA A 57 26.34 1.60 -25.78
C ALA A 57 26.27 1.07 -27.23
N LEU A 58 25.07 0.94 -27.80
CA LEU A 58 24.91 0.51 -29.20
C LEU A 58 25.33 1.59 -30.20
N SER A 59 25.14 2.87 -29.87
CA SER A 59 25.51 3.99 -30.76
C SER A 59 27.01 4.27 -30.84
N THR A 60 27.80 3.72 -29.91
CA THR A 60 29.24 3.93 -29.81
C THR A 60 30.07 2.81 -30.45
N LEU A 61 29.40 1.79 -31.01
CA LEU A 61 29.96 0.70 -31.81
C LEU A 61 29.76 0.97 -33.31
#